data_AF-A0A016VAV2-F1
#
_entry.id   AF-A0A016VAV2-F1
#
_cell.length_a   1.000
_cell.length_b   1.000
_cell.length_c   1.000
_cell.angle_alpha   90.00
_cell.angle_beta   90.00
_cell.angle_gamma   90.00
#
_symmetry.space_group_name_H-M   'P 1'
#
loop_
_entity.id
_entity.type
_entity.pdbx_description
1 polymer ?
#
loop_
_entity_poly.entity_id
_entity_poly.type
_entity_poly.pdbx_seq_one_letter_code
_entity_poly.pdbx_strand_id
1 'polypeptide(L)'
;MFEIVDWMKKRLEKLAVMFEDLFKIALDCFGCSSESSSECMAANGAGAEDPLAVVLQYRGLAFQAGGDKSLDEHATIPNILKKYNPKLFGYSIGIGSPNVWDISYLNVAMPGAVASDLPGQARQLVGLLQTHPESVNMKHDWKLLNIFIGGNDMCGYCRHPSYAPNICVQHIKEAIQIIYDNVPRVIVSLTTMLHLEVLRQTDKGHAFCVNLHKDECGCESNTTFTDADIAKACVDYANGELALGTSGVFDKDDFTLTVQPFFRDITDPPMKNGKIDMEFFAPDCFHFSQYGHALVTTWLWKNLLEPVGSKTTKGSISEPALPLACPDPNCPFIRTNKNSQDCSKFITPA
;
A
#
# COMPACT_ATOMS: atom_id res chain seq x y z
N MET A 1 -14.03 4.08 19.10
CA MET A 1 -14.25 2.98 18.12
C MET A 1 -15.72 2.56 18.03
N PHE A 2 -16.42 2.33 19.16
CA PHE A 2 -17.87 2.00 19.16
C PHE A 2 -18.81 3.04 18.51
N GLU A 3 -18.56 4.35 18.68
CA GLU A 3 -19.39 5.40 18.06
C GLU A 3 -19.21 5.50 16.53
N ILE A 4 -18.08 5.05 15.99
CA ILE A 4 -17.76 5.07 14.55
C ILE A 4 -18.60 4.02 13.81
N VAL A 5 -18.76 2.83 14.42
CA VAL A 5 -19.50 1.70 13.84
C VAL A 5 -20.99 2.01 13.70
N ASP A 6 -21.58 2.67 14.71
CA ASP A 6 -23.01 3.00 14.71
C ASP A 6 -23.34 4.17 13.77
N TRP A 7 -22.39 5.11 13.60
CA TRP A 7 -22.46 6.16 12.59
C TRP A 7 -22.35 5.63 11.16
N MET A 8 -21.44 4.67 10.92
CA MET A 8 -21.33 4.00 9.61
C MET A 8 -22.61 3.23 9.29
N LYS A 9 -23.15 2.42 10.22
CA LYS A 9 -24.37 1.62 10.01
C LYS A 9 -25.56 2.42 9.47
N LYS A 10 -25.80 3.64 9.96
CA LYS A 10 -26.94 4.48 9.54
C LYS A 10 -26.78 5.12 8.16
N ARG A 11 -25.57 5.21 7.61
CA ARG A 11 -25.29 5.74 6.25
C ARG A 11 -24.98 4.65 5.21
N LEU A 12 -24.72 3.42 5.66
CA LEU A 12 -24.27 2.29 4.82
C LEU A 12 -25.36 1.73 3.88
N GLU A 13 -26.65 1.85 4.20
CA GLU A 13 -27.72 1.26 3.39
C GLU A 13 -27.87 1.85 1.97
N LYS A 14 -27.31 3.04 1.71
CA LYS A 14 -27.33 3.67 0.37
C LYS A 14 -26.03 3.51 -0.43
N LEU A 15 -24.96 2.97 0.17
CA LEU A 15 -23.63 2.89 -0.44
C LEU A 15 -23.20 1.46 -0.79
N ALA A 16 -23.96 0.44 -0.33
CA ALA A 16 -23.64 -0.98 -0.47
C ALA A 16 -23.49 -1.42 -1.94
N VAL A 17 -24.36 -0.96 -2.83
CA VAL A 17 -24.44 -1.40 -4.25
C VAL A 17 -23.14 -1.18 -5.04
N MET A 18 -22.26 -0.25 -4.64
CA MET A 18 -21.12 0.17 -5.46
C MET A 18 -19.78 -0.46 -5.06
N PHE A 19 -19.63 -0.83 -3.79
CA PHE A 19 -18.52 -1.67 -3.35
C PHE A 19 -18.87 -3.16 -3.40
N GLU A 20 -20.16 -3.50 -3.51
CA GLU A 20 -20.62 -4.86 -3.81
C GLU A 20 -19.94 -5.44 -5.06
N ASP A 21 -19.65 -4.60 -6.07
CA ASP A 21 -19.00 -5.03 -7.31
C ASP A 21 -17.45 -5.05 -7.26
N LEU A 22 -16.83 -4.53 -6.20
CA LEU A 22 -15.37 -4.51 -6.03
C LEU A 22 -14.95 -5.84 -5.38
N PHE A 23 -14.40 -6.75 -6.17
CA PHE A 23 -14.32 -8.14 -5.73
C PHE A 23 -12.93 -8.58 -5.27
N LYS A 24 -11.81 -8.03 -5.77
CA LYS A 24 -10.51 -8.74 -5.65
C LYS A 24 -9.29 -7.83 -5.51
N ILE A 25 -8.51 -7.98 -4.44
CA ILE A 25 -7.31 -7.14 -4.17
C ILE A 25 -6.02 -7.88 -4.57
N ALA A 26 -5.02 -7.20 -5.15
CA ALA A 26 -3.66 -7.76 -5.36
C ALA A 26 -2.54 -6.70 -5.51
N LEU A 27 -1.26 -7.04 -5.21
CA LEU A 27 0.10 -6.51 -5.64
C LEU A 27 0.55 -5.05 -5.39
N ASP A 28 1.71 -4.63 -4.78
CA ASP A 28 2.98 -5.21 -4.20
C ASP A 28 3.94 -4.10 -3.56
N CYS A 29 4.92 -4.53 -2.70
CA CYS A 29 5.81 -4.08 -1.57
C CYS A 29 6.98 -3.05 -1.63
N PHE A 30 7.32 -2.51 -0.44
CA PHE A 30 8.48 -1.66 -0.05
C PHE A 30 9.33 -2.31 1.10
N GLY A 31 10.67 -2.25 1.05
CA GLY A 31 11.73 -2.53 2.08
C GLY A 31 12.96 -3.40 1.63
N CYS A 32 14.22 -2.89 1.64
CA CYS A 32 15.46 -3.43 0.97
C CYS A 32 16.32 -4.43 1.75
N SER A 33 17.13 -5.19 1.00
CA SER A 33 17.95 -6.32 1.46
C SER A 33 19.32 -5.97 2.08
N SER A 34 19.70 -6.71 3.12
CA SER A 34 20.75 -7.75 3.01
C SER A 34 20.50 -8.91 3.97
N GLU A 35 20.41 -10.15 3.46
CA GLU A 35 20.24 -11.43 4.20
C GLU A 35 19.12 -11.58 5.25
N SER A 36 18.36 -10.54 5.62
CA SER A 36 17.19 -10.62 6.52
C SER A 36 16.01 -9.77 6.03
N SER A 37 14.93 -10.47 5.65
CA SER A 37 13.53 -10.04 5.75
C SER A 37 13.17 -8.54 5.82
N SER A 38 12.90 -7.93 4.65
CA SER A 38 12.34 -6.58 4.60
C SER A 38 11.07 -6.44 3.76
N GLU A 39 9.91 -6.20 4.40
CA GLU A 39 8.60 -5.97 3.74
C GLU A 39 7.53 -5.26 4.58
N CYS A 40 6.92 -4.21 4.01
CA CYS A 40 5.66 -3.66 4.52
C CYS A 40 4.40 -4.40 4.01
N MET A 41 4.37 -5.07 2.85
CA MET A 41 3.11 -5.60 2.28
C MET A 41 2.90 -7.11 2.44
N ALA A 42 3.94 -7.87 2.78
CA ALA A 42 3.80 -9.15 3.47
C ALA A 42 3.70 -9.00 5.01
N ALA A 43 3.79 -7.75 5.49
CA ALA A 43 3.70 -7.36 6.90
C ALA A 43 4.72 -8.11 7.76
N ASN A 44 5.99 -8.04 7.36
CA ASN A 44 7.06 -8.74 8.06
C ASN A 44 7.20 -8.19 9.47
N GLY A 45 7.22 -9.10 10.44
CA GLY A 45 7.25 -8.71 11.85
C GLY A 45 6.03 -7.96 12.37
N ALA A 46 4.96 -7.78 11.59
CA ALA A 46 3.81 -6.98 12.04
C ALA A 46 3.16 -7.53 13.32
N GLY A 47 3.12 -8.85 13.47
CA GLY A 47 2.69 -9.52 14.69
C GLY A 47 3.83 -10.08 15.53
N ALA A 48 5.08 -9.66 15.30
CA ALA A 48 6.24 -10.16 16.03
C ALA A 48 6.39 -9.46 17.38
N GLU A 49 6.70 -10.25 18.40
CA GLU A 49 7.07 -9.75 19.74
C GLU A 49 8.60 -9.66 19.93
N ASP A 50 9.37 -10.31 19.05
CA ASP A 50 10.83 -10.40 19.10
C ASP A 50 11.47 -10.15 17.71
N PRO A 51 12.66 -9.52 17.63
CA PRO A 51 13.34 -9.27 16.35
C PRO A 51 13.60 -10.52 15.51
N LEU A 52 13.81 -11.70 16.10
CA LEU A 52 14.03 -12.93 15.33
C LEU A 52 12.77 -13.37 14.55
N ALA A 53 11.59 -12.94 14.99
CA ALA A 53 10.32 -13.23 14.33
C ALA A 53 9.96 -12.23 13.22
N VAL A 54 10.77 -11.20 13.00
CA VAL A 54 10.58 -10.23 11.90
C VAL A 54 10.63 -10.91 10.53
N VAL A 55 11.37 -12.03 10.41
CA VAL A 55 11.42 -12.83 9.18
C VAL A 55 10.08 -13.46 8.78
N LEU A 56 9.12 -13.51 9.70
CA LEU A 56 7.80 -14.07 9.46
C LEU A 56 6.91 -13.07 8.72
N GLN A 57 6.23 -13.57 7.69
CA GLN A 57 5.38 -12.79 6.79
C GLN A 57 3.93 -12.82 7.27
N TYR A 58 3.52 -11.87 8.12
CA TYR A 58 2.16 -11.78 8.67
C TYR A 58 1.15 -11.21 7.66
N ARG A 59 1.07 -11.80 6.46
CA ARG A 59 0.29 -11.28 5.32
C ARG A 59 -1.16 -10.95 5.65
N GLY A 60 -1.75 -11.64 6.61
CA GLY A 60 -3.10 -11.36 7.11
C GLY A 60 -3.28 -10.02 7.84
N LEU A 61 -2.19 -9.34 8.21
CA LEU A 61 -2.17 -8.03 8.87
C LEU A 61 -1.80 -6.87 7.94
N ALA A 62 -1.42 -7.12 6.69
CA ALA A 62 -0.96 -6.11 5.75
C ALA A 62 -2.00 -5.03 5.45
N PHE A 63 -1.61 -3.76 5.51
CA PHE A 63 -2.53 -2.62 5.46
C PHE A 63 -3.38 -2.54 4.18
N GLN A 64 -2.86 -2.96 3.02
CA GLN A 64 -3.62 -2.93 1.75
C GLN A 64 -4.29 -4.27 1.39
N ALA A 65 -3.92 -5.40 2.02
CA ALA A 65 -4.30 -6.73 1.51
C ALA A 65 -4.58 -7.80 2.59
N GLY A 66 -4.36 -7.54 3.87
CA GLY A 66 -4.57 -8.52 4.95
C GLY A 66 -6.04 -8.63 5.38
N GLY A 67 -6.47 -9.84 5.78
CA GLY A 67 -7.85 -10.11 6.17
C GLY A 67 -8.07 -10.91 7.45
N ASP A 68 -7.05 -11.05 8.32
CA ASP A 68 -7.10 -11.93 9.51
C ASP A 68 -8.21 -11.60 10.50
N LYS A 69 -8.48 -10.31 10.67
CA LYS A 69 -9.37 -9.81 11.73
C LYS A 69 -10.57 -9.08 11.14
N SER A 70 -11.50 -8.67 11.99
CA SER A 70 -12.56 -7.75 11.59
C SER A 70 -12.05 -6.29 11.55
N LEU A 71 -12.79 -5.39 10.89
CA LEU A 71 -12.49 -3.95 10.92
C LEU A 71 -12.44 -3.39 12.34
N ASP A 72 -13.21 -3.97 13.25
CA ASP A 72 -13.33 -3.52 14.64
C ASP A 72 -12.09 -3.89 15.47
N GLU A 73 -11.24 -4.78 14.96
CA GLU A 73 -10.02 -5.26 15.63
C GLU A 73 -8.74 -4.82 14.91
N HIS A 74 -8.76 -4.72 13.58
CA HIS A 74 -7.61 -4.33 12.77
C HIS A 74 -8.05 -3.71 11.45
N ALA A 75 -7.63 -2.47 11.20
CA ALA A 75 -7.93 -1.82 9.94
C ALA A 75 -7.01 -2.34 8.84
N THR A 76 -7.60 -2.86 7.78
CA THR A 76 -6.96 -3.10 6.48
C THR A 76 -7.95 -2.72 5.38
N ILE A 77 -7.47 -2.47 4.16
CA ILE A 77 -8.39 -2.20 3.03
C ILE A 77 -9.40 -3.34 2.84
N PRO A 78 -9.02 -4.64 2.85
CA PRO A 78 -10.00 -5.73 2.84
C PRO A 78 -10.99 -5.68 4.00
N ASN A 79 -10.55 -5.38 5.22
CA ASN A 79 -11.45 -5.35 6.38
C ASN A 79 -12.48 -4.22 6.28
N ILE A 80 -12.11 -3.08 5.69
CA ILE A 80 -13.04 -2.00 5.36
C ILE A 80 -14.01 -2.45 4.27
N LEU A 81 -13.50 -2.99 3.17
CA LEU A 81 -14.33 -3.43 2.03
C LEU A 81 -15.29 -4.56 2.40
N LYS A 82 -14.90 -5.49 3.29
CA LYS A 82 -15.77 -6.57 3.80
C LYS A 82 -17.04 -6.06 4.46
N LYS A 83 -17.07 -4.82 4.96
CA LYS A 83 -18.30 -4.20 5.51
C LYS A 83 -19.32 -3.86 4.42
N TYR A 84 -18.87 -3.67 3.18
CA TYR A 84 -19.73 -3.37 2.02
C TYR A 84 -19.94 -4.59 1.13
N ASN A 85 -18.93 -5.45 1.00
CA ASN A 85 -18.96 -6.67 0.21
C ASN A 85 -18.47 -7.87 1.05
N PRO A 86 -19.37 -8.64 1.69
CA PRO A 86 -18.98 -9.80 2.49
C PRO A 86 -18.41 -10.96 1.64
N LYS A 87 -18.56 -10.92 0.31
CA LYS A 87 -18.03 -11.93 -0.63
C LYS A 87 -16.67 -11.54 -1.23
N LEU A 88 -16.00 -10.53 -0.65
CA LEU A 88 -14.65 -10.13 -1.06
C LEU A 88 -13.71 -11.34 -1.05
N PHE A 89 -12.85 -11.43 -2.07
CA PHE A 89 -11.89 -12.51 -2.22
C PHE A 89 -10.49 -11.95 -2.55
N GLY A 90 -9.44 -12.73 -2.32
CA GLY A 90 -8.09 -12.42 -2.76
C GLY A 90 -7.21 -11.72 -1.72
N TYR A 91 -7.76 -11.34 -0.57
CA TYR A 91 -6.98 -10.87 0.57
C TYR A 91 -6.20 -12.02 1.20
N SER A 92 -5.01 -11.72 1.72
CA SER A 92 -4.18 -12.70 2.42
C SER A 92 -4.63 -12.93 3.85
N ILE A 93 -4.32 -14.10 4.39
CA ILE A 93 -4.58 -14.51 5.77
C ILE A 93 -3.35 -15.20 6.37
N GLY A 94 -3.23 -15.16 7.69
CA GLY A 94 -2.22 -15.84 8.47
C GLY A 94 -0.79 -15.38 8.18
N ILE A 95 0.13 -16.30 8.46
CA ILE A 95 1.57 -16.12 8.31
C ILE A 95 2.07 -17.09 7.25
N GLY A 96 2.76 -16.61 6.21
CA GLY A 96 3.36 -17.49 5.22
C GLY A 96 3.86 -16.83 3.95
N SER A 97 4.53 -17.64 3.13
CA SER A 97 5.18 -17.28 1.87
C SER A 97 4.15 -16.96 0.76
N PRO A 98 4.47 -16.12 -0.24
CA PRO A 98 3.57 -15.82 -1.35
C PRO A 98 3.25 -17.04 -2.22
N ASN A 99 4.04 -18.11 -2.12
CA ASN A 99 3.84 -19.36 -2.84
C ASN A 99 2.85 -20.32 -2.15
N VAL A 100 2.31 -19.95 -0.97
CA VAL A 100 1.31 -20.74 -0.25
C VAL A 100 -0.07 -20.17 -0.52
N TRP A 101 -0.76 -20.70 -1.54
CA TRP A 101 -2.05 -20.18 -2.02
C TRP A 101 -3.09 -19.94 -0.91
N ASP A 102 -3.25 -20.89 0.02
CA ASP A 102 -4.25 -20.81 1.09
C ASP A 102 -3.97 -19.69 2.13
N ILE A 103 -2.79 -19.06 2.06
CA ILE A 103 -2.35 -17.93 2.87
C ILE A 103 -2.30 -16.66 2.03
N SER A 104 -1.60 -16.71 0.90
CA SER A 104 -1.30 -15.53 0.09
C SER A 104 -2.46 -15.12 -0.80
N TYR A 105 -3.26 -16.07 -1.28
CA TYR A 105 -4.24 -15.87 -2.34
C TYR A 105 -3.67 -15.02 -3.50
N LEU A 106 -4.14 -13.78 -3.66
CA LEU A 106 -3.68 -12.87 -4.72
C LEU A 106 -2.59 -11.88 -4.24
N ASN A 107 -2.19 -11.94 -2.97
CA ASN A 107 -1.06 -11.19 -2.44
C ASN A 107 0.26 -11.88 -2.81
N VAL A 108 0.74 -11.60 -4.03
CA VAL A 108 2.03 -12.11 -4.54
C VAL A 108 3.23 -11.28 -4.10
N ALA A 109 3.07 -10.40 -3.11
CA ALA A 109 4.14 -9.51 -2.69
C ALA A 109 5.36 -10.27 -2.18
N MET A 110 6.57 -9.86 -2.58
CA MET A 110 7.81 -10.61 -2.37
C MET A 110 8.82 -9.87 -1.47
N PRO A 111 9.45 -10.55 -0.49
CA PRO A 111 10.46 -9.92 0.33
C PRO A 111 11.68 -9.46 -0.42
N GLY A 112 12.13 -8.24 -0.11
CA GLY A 112 13.29 -7.67 -0.78
C GLY A 112 13.07 -7.29 -2.24
N ALA A 113 11.84 -7.31 -2.76
CA ALA A 113 11.55 -6.93 -4.15
C ALA A 113 11.91 -5.46 -4.46
N VAL A 114 12.60 -5.26 -5.57
CA VAL A 114 12.83 -3.93 -6.18
C VAL A 114 11.86 -3.72 -7.34
N ALA A 115 11.76 -2.49 -7.83
CA ALA A 115 10.83 -2.16 -8.91
C ALA A 115 11.02 -3.06 -10.16
N SER A 116 12.25 -3.49 -10.47
CA SER A 116 12.53 -4.39 -11.61
C SER A 116 11.90 -5.78 -11.50
N ASP A 117 11.47 -6.20 -10.30
CA ASP A 117 10.78 -7.47 -10.08
C ASP A 117 9.26 -7.38 -10.37
N LEU A 118 8.68 -6.17 -10.33
CA LEU A 118 7.23 -5.96 -10.51
C LEU A 118 6.68 -6.58 -11.81
N PRO A 119 7.34 -6.49 -12.98
CA PRO A 119 6.85 -7.15 -14.18
C PRO A 119 6.72 -8.67 -14.03
N GLY A 120 7.61 -9.31 -13.27
CA GLY A 120 7.55 -10.74 -12.96
C GLY A 120 6.33 -11.07 -12.09
N GLN A 121 6.13 -10.30 -11.03
CA GLN A 121 4.99 -10.48 -10.14
C GLN A 121 3.65 -10.18 -10.83
N ALA A 122 3.59 -9.18 -11.72
CA ALA A 122 2.41 -8.90 -12.53
C ALA A 122 2.02 -10.11 -13.40
N ARG A 123 3.00 -10.76 -14.05
CA ARG A 123 2.77 -12.00 -14.81
C ARG A 123 2.31 -13.15 -13.92
N GLN A 124 2.87 -13.28 -12.71
CA GLN A 124 2.41 -14.28 -11.73
C GLN A 124 0.95 -14.06 -11.36
N LEU A 125 0.54 -12.82 -11.07
CA LEU A 125 -0.85 -12.51 -10.75
C LEU A 125 -1.79 -12.80 -11.92
N VAL A 126 -1.40 -12.44 -13.15
CA VAL A 126 -2.16 -12.81 -14.35
C VAL A 126 -2.36 -14.33 -14.41
N GLY A 127 -1.30 -15.10 -14.17
CA GLY A 127 -1.36 -16.56 -14.09
C GLY A 127 -2.33 -17.05 -13.02
N LEU A 128 -2.22 -16.53 -11.79
CA LEU A 128 -3.11 -16.92 -10.68
C LEU A 128 -4.59 -16.64 -10.97
N LEU A 129 -4.89 -15.49 -11.56
CA LEU A 129 -6.25 -15.12 -11.95
C LEU A 129 -6.80 -16.01 -13.09
N GLN A 130 -5.92 -16.53 -13.95
CA GLN A 130 -6.29 -17.46 -15.03
C GLN A 130 -6.47 -18.89 -14.52
N THR A 131 -5.68 -19.33 -13.52
CA THR A 131 -5.72 -20.71 -12.99
C THR A 131 -6.76 -20.93 -11.90
N HIS A 132 -7.32 -19.86 -11.32
CA HIS A 132 -8.38 -19.92 -10.30
C HIS A 132 -9.70 -19.25 -10.74
N PRO A 133 -10.27 -19.63 -11.90
CA PRO A 133 -11.49 -19.01 -12.42
C PRO A 133 -12.73 -19.29 -11.56
N GLU A 134 -12.72 -20.36 -10.77
CA GLU A 134 -13.76 -20.68 -9.79
C GLU A 134 -13.80 -19.68 -8.63
N SER A 135 -12.64 -19.08 -8.32
CA SER A 135 -12.48 -18.08 -7.27
C SER A 135 -12.62 -16.68 -7.84
N VAL A 136 -12.20 -16.44 -9.09
CA VAL A 136 -12.16 -15.14 -9.75
C VAL A 136 -12.80 -15.14 -11.13
N ASN A 137 -13.95 -14.46 -11.28
CA ASN A 137 -14.46 -14.18 -12.61
C ASN A 137 -13.64 -13.06 -13.25
N MET A 138 -12.62 -13.46 -14.00
CA MET A 138 -11.68 -12.54 -14.65
C MET A 138 -12.39 -11.44 -15.45
N LYS A 139 -13.46 -11.78 -16.17
CA LYS A 139 -14.15 -10.86 -17.10
C LYS A 139 -15.11 -9.88 -16.42
N HIS A 140 -15.76 -10.31 -15.33
CA HIS A 140 -16.90 -9.58 -14.76
C HIS A 140 -16.61 -8.94 -13.41
N ASP A 141 -15.69 -9.48 -12.63
CA ASP A 141 -15.40 -8.94 -11.31
C ASP A 141 -14.51 -7.70 -11.42
N TRP A 142 -14.74 -6.65 -10.62
CA TRP A 142 -13.71 -5.61 -10.46
C TRP A 142 -12.59 -6.08 -9.54
N LYS A 143 -11.37 -5.64 -9.85
CA LYS A 143 -10.18 -5.88 -9.03
C LYS A 143 -9.56 -4.55 -8.59
N LEU A 144 -9.13 -4.45 -7.32
CA LEU A 144 -8.39 -3.34 -6.75
C LEU A 144 -6.91 -3.74 -6.59
N LEU A 145 -6.06 -3.31 -7.51
CA LEU A 145 -4.63 -3.63 -7.51
C LEU A 145 -3.85 -2.60 -6.67
N ASN A 146 -3.28 -2.96 -5.53
CA ASN A 146 -2.69 -2.06 -4.53
C ASN A 146 -1.15 -2.08 -4.53
N ILE A 147 -0.51 -1.21 -5.33
CA ILE A 147 0.96 -1.16 -5.47
C ILE A 147 1.56 -0.17 -4.47
N PHE A 148 2.69 -0.51 -3.88
CA PHE A 148 3.53 0.30 -3.00
C PHE A 148 4.98 -0.21 -3.04
N ILE A 149 5.84 0.34 -3.89
CA ILE A 149 7.20 -0.14 -4.18
C ILE A 149 8.23 1.00 -4.08
N GLY A 150 9.52 0.69 -4.14
CA GLY A 150 10.60 1.69 -4.31
C GLY A 150 11.48 1.91 -3.07
N GLY A 151 11.10 1.38 -1.91
CA GLY A 151 11.95 1.43 -0.71
C GLY A 151 13.30 0.77 -0.92
N ASN A 152 13.29 -0.32 -1.69
CA ASN A 152 14.46 -1.14 -1.95
C ASN A 152 15.40 -0.45 -2.88
N ASP A 153 14.81 0.03 -3.97
CA ASP A 153 15.47 0.86 -4.94
C ASP A 153 16.14 2.04 -4.23
N MET A 154 15.42 2.79 -3.38
CA MET A 154 15.97 3.92 -2.64
C MET A 154 17.11 3.51 -1.68
N CYS A 155 16.94 2.45 -0.90
CA CYS A 155 17.97 1.95 0.00
C CYS A 155 19.25 1.47 -0.69
N GLY A 156 19.19 1.09 -1.97
CA GLY A 156 20.35 0.73 -2.79
C GLY A 156 20.82 1.82 -3.76
N TYR A 157 20.06 2.91 -3.91
CA TYR A 157 20.23 3.88 -5.00
C TYR A 157 21.61 4.53 -5.04
N CYS A 158 22.15 4.89 -3.89
CA CYS A 158 23.49 5.47 -3.74
C CYS A 158 24.64 4.55 -4.21
N ARG A 159 24.38 3.27 -4.48
CA ARG A 159 25.35 2.28 -4.98
C ARG A 159 24.96 1.73 -6.36
N HIS A 160 23.67 1.77 -6.70
CA HIS A 160 23.11 1.14 -7.89
C HIS A 160 22.33 2.17 -8.72
N PRO A 161 22.92 2.75 -9.78
CA PRO A 161 22.23 3.69 -10.66
C PRO A 161 20.97 3.11 -11.34
N SER A 162 20.86 1.78 -11.44
CA SER A 162 19.66 1.09 -11.91
C SER A 162 18.45 1.28 -11.00
N TYR A 163 18.67 1.72 -9.75
CA TYR A 163 17.62 2.03 -8.78
C TYR A 163 17.35 3.54 -8.74
N ALA A 164 17.47 4.23 -9.87
CA ALA A 164 17.11 5.64 -9.94
C ALA A 164 15.59 5.83 -9.95
N PRO A 165 15.07 6.94 -9.40
CA PRO A 165 13.63 7.22 -9.36
C PRO A 165 12.91 7.04 -10.70
N ASN A 166 13.51 7.55 -11.79
CA ASN A 166 12.94 7.43 -13.12
C ASN A 166 12.90 5.99 -13.65
N ILE A 167 13.85 5.14 -13.26
CA ILE A 167 13.91 3.73 -13.67
C ILE A 167 12.88 2.91 -12.88
N CYS A 168 12.75 3.16 -11.57
CA CYS A 168 11.69 2.56 -10.76
C CYS A 168 10.30 2.85 -11.36
N VAL A 169 10.02 4.10 -11.70
CA VAL A 169 8.73 4.49 -12.32
C VAL A 169 8.53 3.83 -13.68
N GLN A 170 9.59 3.57 -14.47
CA GLN A 170 9.46 2.78 -15.70
C GLN A 170 9.03 1.34 -15.40
N HIS A 171 9.63 0.68 -14.42
CA HIS A 171 9.23 -0.70 -14.08
C HIS A 171 7.83 -0.79 -13.48
N ILE A 172 7.41 0.20 -12.68
CA ILE A 172 6.01 0.33 -12.24
C ILE A 172 5.09 0.42 -13.46
N LYS A 173 5.41 1.29 -14.42
CA LYS A 173 4.64 1.43 -15.66
C LYS A 173 4.59 0.13 -16.46
N GLU A 174 5.71 -0.58 -16.61
CA GLU A 174 5.80 -1.88 -17.30
C GLU A 174 4.90 -2.94 -16.63
N ALA A 175 4.92 -3.03 -15.30
CA ALA A 175 4.09 -3.96 -14.56
C ALA A 175 2.59 -3.65 -14.71
N ILE A 176 2.21 -2.37 -14.61
CA ILE A 176 0.82 -1.94 -14.82
C ILE A 176 0.39 -2.20 -16.26
N GLN A 177 1.27 -2.02 -17.25
CA GLN A 177 0.99 -2.34 -18.65
C GLN A 177 0.67 -3.83 -18.83
N ILE A 178 1.44 -4.72 -18.19
CA ILE A 178 1.17 -6.17 -18.24
C ILE A 178 -0.23 -6.48 -17.71
N ILE A 179 -0.64 -5.88 -16.59
CA ILE A 179 -2.00 -6.07 -16.06
C ILE A 179 -3.04 -5.45 -17.01
N TYR A 180 -2.79 -4.24 -17.52
CA TYR A 180 -3.67 -3.52 -18.46
C TYR A 180 -4.00 -4.34 -19.71
N ASP A 181 -3.01 -5.07 -20.23
CA ASP A 181 -3.12 -5.88 -21.45
C ASP A 181 -3.83 -7.22 -21.21
N ASN A 182 -3.82 -7.74 -19.98
CA ASN A 182 -4.26 -9.11 -19.69
C ASN A 182 -5.46 -9.22 -18.74
N VAL A 183 -5.77 -8.19 -17.97
CA VAL A 183 -6.77 -8.22 -16.89
C VAL A 183 -7.75 -7.05 -17.06
N PRO A 184 -9.03 -7.32 -17.38
CA PRO A 184 -10.05 -6.28 -17.45
C PRO A 184 -10.57 -5.92 -16.05
N ARG A 185 -11.29 -4.79 -15.96
CA ARG A 185 -11.96 -4.30 -14.72
C ARG A 185 -11.00 -4.14 -13.54
N VAL A 186 -9.96 -3.33 -13.69
CA VAL A 186 -8.95 -3.10 -12.64
C VAL A 186 -8.85 -1.63 -12.26
N ILE A 187 -8.94 -1.34 -10.96
CA ILE A 187 -8.51 -0.06 -10.39
C ILE A 187 -7.14 -0.29 -9.77
N VAL A 188 -6.11 0.33 -10.34
CA VAL A 188 -4.77 0.32 -9.74
C VAL A 188 -4.66 1.48 -8.76
N SER A 189 -4.36 1.17 -7.50
CA SER A 189 -4.07 2.12 -6.43
C SER A 189 -2.57 2.06 -6.10
N LEU A 190 -1.80 3.03 -6.61
CA LEU A 190 -0.36 3.15 -6.36
C LEU A 190 -0.11 4.09 -5.18
N THR A 191 0.34 3.57 -4.04
CA THR A 191 0.79 4.37 -2.89
C THR A 191 2.19 4.92 -3.20
N THR A 192 2.39 6.21 -2.97
CA THR A 192 3.68 6.83 -3.30
C THR A 192 4.78 6.48 -2.30
N MET A 193 6.02 6.64 -2.75
CA MET A 193 7.23 6.59 -1.92
C MET A 193 7.08 7.37 -0.60
N LEU A 194 7.56 6.74 0.48
CA LEU A 194 7.70 7.35 1.80
C LEU A 194 9.10 7.95 1.98
N HIS A 195 9.24 8.90 2.89
CA HIS A 195 10.54 9.53 3.21
C HIS A 195 11.40 8.65 4.10
N LEU A 196 12.46 8.07 3.54
CA LEU A 196 13.35 7.17 4.27
C LEU A 196 14.28 7.89 5.25
N GLU A 197 14.58 9.17 5.04
CA GLU A 197 15.43 9.94 5.96
C GLU A 197 14.77 10.12 7.35
N VAL A 198 13.46 9.90 7.45
CA VAL A 198 12.73 9.86 8.73
C VAL A 198 13.23 8.71 9.63
N LEU A 199 13.81 7.65 9.06
CA LEU A 199 14.39 6.55 9.84
C LEU A 199 15.58 7.01 10.67
N ARG A 200 16.48 7.82 10.10
CA ARG A 200 17.62 8.39 10.84
C ARG A 200 17.17 9.19 12.07
N GLN A 201 16.03 9.86 11.97
CA GLN A 201 15.41 10.57 13.09
C GLN A 201 14.84 9.60 14.14
N THR A 202 14.18 8.54 13.68
CA THR A 202 13.59 7.46 14.49
C THR A 202 14.65 6.69 15.27
N ASP A 203 15.79 6.41 14.64
CA ASP A 203 16.88 5.61 15.22
C ASP A 203 17.70 6.36 16.27
N LYS A 204 17.53 7.68 16.36
CA LYS A 204 18.35 8.53 17.22
C LYS A 204 18.23 8.09 18.68
N GLY A 205 19.32 7.54 19.22
CA GLY A 205 19.38 7.03 20.59
C GLY A 205 19.13 5.53 20.72
N HIS A 206 18.85 4.81 19.62
CA HIS A 206 18.62 3.37 19.58
C HIS A 206 19.72 2.67 18.79
N ALA A 207 20.83 2.31 19.44
CA ALA A 207 22.00 1.73 18.77
C ALA A 207 21.70 0.43 18.00
N PHE A 208 20.74 -0.36 18.48
CA PHE A 208 20.26 -1.55 17.77
C PHE A 208 19.65 -1.19 16.41
N CYS A 209 18.67 -0.28 16.38
CA CYS A 209 18.02 0.17 15.15
C CYS A 209 19.03 0.81 14.18
N VAL A 210 19.94 1.68 14.69
CA VAL A 210 20.98 2.31 13.86
C VAL A 210 21.85 1.29 13.13
N ASN A 211 22.27 0.23 13.82
CA ASN A 211 23.13 -0.78 13.21
C ASN A 211 22.33 -1.66 12.23
N LEU A 212 21.14 -2.09 12.64
CA LEU A 212 20.27 -2.90 11.80
C LEU A 212 19.92 -2.18 10.48
N HIS A 213 19.51 -0.91 10.54
CA HIS A 213 19.15 -0.16 9.34
C HIS A 213 20.34 0.13 8.42
N LYS A 214 21.57 0.22 8.95
CA LYS A 214 22.78 0.34 8.12
C LYS A 214 23.07 -0.93 7.32
N ASP A 215 22.69 -2.08 7.87
CA ASP A 215 22.83 -3.39 7.26
C ASP A 215 21.69 -3.65 6.25
N GLU A 216 20.44 -3.31 6.61
CA GLU A 216 19.27 -3.49 5.73
C GLU A 216 19.17 -2.45 4.60
N CYS A 217 19.58 -1.22 4.87
CA CYS A 217 19.49 -0.11 3.93
C CYS A 217 20.89 0.42 3.59
N GLY A 218 21.47 -0.04 2.48
CA GLY A 218 22.85 0.30 2.10
C GLY A 218 23.16 1.80 2.01
N CYS A 219 22.17 2.65 1.72
CA CYS A 219 22.35 4.09 1.72
C CYS A 219 22.41 4.73 3.11
N GLU A 220 21.91 4.06 4.14
CA GLU A 220 22.09 4.47 5.54
C GLU A 220 23.54 4.34 6.01
N SER A 221 24.28 3.34 5.50
CA SER A 221 25.71 3.18 5.76
C SER A 221 26.61 4.08 4.90
N ASN A 222 26.05 4.81 3.92
CA ASN A 222 26.83 5.68 3.04
C ASN A 222 26.94 7.11 3.60
N THR A 223 28.07 7.44 4.22
CA THR A 223 28.30 8.76 4.84
C THR A 223 28.38 9.92 3.85
N THR A 224 28.54 9.65 2.54
CA THR A 224 28.51 10.71 1.51
C THR A 224 27.11 10.90 0.93
N PHE A 225 26.14 10.06 1.31
CA PHE A 225 24.74 10.17 0.90
C PHE A 225 23.92 10.69 2.08
N THR A 226 23.66 12.00 2.06
CA THR A 226 23.10 12.75 3.20
C THR A 226 21.59 12.57 3.31
N ASP A 227 21.01 12.99 4.44
CA ASP A 227 19.55 13.03 4.63
C ASP A 227 18.86 13.82 3.51
N ALA A 228 19.51 14.91 3.05
CA ALA A 228 19.00 15.73 1.95
C ALA A 228 19.02 14.98 0.61
N ASP A 229 19.99 14.10 0.38
CA ASP A 229 20.05 13.28 -0.84
C ASP A 229 18.97 12.19 -0.83
N ILE A 230 18.75 11.55 0.33
CA ILE A 230 17.67 10.58 0.54
C ILE A 230 16.31 11.26 0.35
N ALA A 231 16.06 12.37 1.03
CA ALA A 231 14.82 13.13 0.95
C ALA A 231 14.54 13.56 -0.49
N LYS A 232 15.56 14.13 -1.17
CA LYS A 232 15.45 14.53 -2.57
C LYS A 232 15.06 13.35 -3.46
N ALA A 233 15.73 12.22 -3.31
CA ALA A 233 15.42 11.05 -4.11
C ALA A 233 14.00 10.54 -3.82
N CYS A 234 13.58 10.41 -2.56
CA CYS A 234 12.21 10.01 -2.18
C CYS A 234 11.15 10.92 -2.81
N VAL A 235 11.38 12.23 -2.83
CA VAL A 235 10.52 13.20 -3.53
C VAL A 235 10.51 12.97 -5.04
N ASP A 236 11.65 12.69 -5.65
CA ASP A 236 11.76 12.41 -7.09
C ASP A 236 10.99 11.12 -7.45
N TYR A 237 11.02 10.07 -6.61
CA TYR A 237 10.19 8.87 -6.75
C TYR A 237 8.69 9.24 -6.70
N ALA A 238 8.25 9.87 -5.62
CA ALA A 238 6.85 10.22 -5.41
C ALA A 238 6.29 11.13 -6.51
N ASN A 239 7.08 12.08 -7.00
CA ASN A 239 6.69 12.96 -8.10
C ASN A 239 6.57 12.19 -9.43
N GLY A 240 7.45 11.23 -9.69
CA GLY A 240 7.37 10.37 -10.87
C GLY A 240 6.14 9.46 -10.86
N GLU A 241 5.80 8.89 -9.70
CA GLU A 241 4.59 8.10 -9.49
C GLU A 241 3.33 8.93 -9.69
N LEU A 242 3.28 10.14 -9.12
CA LEU A 242 2.19 11.11 -9.32
C LEU A 242 2.05 11.52 -10.79
N ALA A 243 3.16 11.78 -11.48
CA ALA A 243 3.15 12.12 -12.90
C ALA A 243 2.60 10.95 -13.74
N LEU A 244 2.97 9.71 -13.41
CA LEU A 244 2.43 8.52 -14.06
C LEU A 244 0.90 8.42 -13.88
N GLY A 245 0.39 8.60 -12.65
CA GLY A 245 -1.05 8.54 -12.36
C GLY A 245 -1.86 9.65 -13.05
N THR A 246 -1.35 10.87 -13.04
CA THR A 246 -2.02 12.04 -13.63
C THR A 246 -1.93 12.09 -15.16
N SER A 247 -1.03 11.31 -15.77
CA SER A 247 -0.91 11.23 -17.23
C SER A 247 -2.17 10.66 -17.92
N GLY A 248 -2.97 9.88 -17.20
CA GLY A 248 -4.14 9.19 -17.74
C GLY A 248 -3.83 8.09 -18.75
N VAL A 249 -2.56 7.68 -18.91
CA VAL A 249 -2.13 6.69 -19.92
C VAL A 249 -2.82 5.32 -19.76
N PHE A 250 -3.26 4.99 -18.54
CA PHE A 250 -3.95 3.73 -18.22
C PHE A 250 -5.47 3.89 -18.08
N ASP A 251 -6.04 5.06 -18.36
CA ASP A 251 -7.48 5.29 -18.19
C ASP A 251 -8.28 4.79 -19.40
N LYS A 252 -9.06 3.73 -19.19
CA LYS A 252 -10.15 3.27 -20.07
C LYS A 252 -11.41 3.02 -19.23
N ASP A 253 -12.45 2.46 -19.82
CA ASP A 253 -13.75 2.35 -19.12
C ASP A 253 -13.75 1.28 -18.04
N ASP A 254 -12.89 0.27 -18.18
CA ASP A 254 -12.73 -0.84 -17.24
C ASP A 254 -11.32 -0.90 -16.63
N PHE A 255 -10.52 0.16 -16.75
CA PHE A 255 -9.19 0.20 -16.15
C PHE A 255 -8.77 1.62 -15.83
N THR A 256 -8.09 1.83 -14.71
CA THR A 256 -7.54 3.13 -14.33
C THR A 256 -6.38 2.98 -13.36
N LEU A 257 -5.49 3.97 -13.36
CA LEU A 257 -4.45 4.15 -12.33
C LEU A 257 -4.79 5.38 -11.49
N THR A 258 -4.87 5.21 -10.18
CA THR A 258 -5.02 6.29 -9.20
C THR A 258 -3.88 6.20 -8.18
N VAL A 259 -3.24 7.33 -7.91
CA VAL A 259 -2.07 7.42 -7.02
C VAL A 259 -2.51 7.94 -5.65
N GLN A 260 -1.98 7.38 -4.57
CA GLN A 260 -2.31 7.70 -3.19
C GLN A 260 -1.09 8.35 -2.50
N PRO A 261 -0.94 9.69 -2.58
CA PRO A 261 0.27 10.37 -2.12
C PRO A 261 0.33 10.68 -0.63
N PHE A 262 -0.46 10.04 0.23
CA PHE A 262 -0.55 10.43 1.65
C PHE A 262 0.78 10.33 2.43
N PHE A 263 1.78 9.59 1.94
CA PHE A 263 3.14 9.56 2.49
C PHE A 263 4.06 10.68 1.99
N ARG A 264 3.75 11.30 0.85
CA ARG A 264 4.64 12.16 0.08
C ARG A 264 5.24 13.32 0.88
N ASP A 265 4.49 13.89 1.81
CA ASP A 265 4.91 15.08 2.58
C ASP A 265 5.05 14.77 4.09
N ILE A 266 5.19 13.49 4.47
CA ILE A 266 5.48 13.06 5.84
C ILE A 266 6.99 13.03 6.06
N THR A 267 7.52 14.07 6.70
CA THR A 267 8.97 14.24 6.98
C THR A 267 9.31 14.16 8.48
N ASP A 268 8.29 13.89 9.30
CA ASP A 268 8.38 13.82 10.76
C ASP A 268 8.25 12.35 11.20
N PRO A 269 9.04 11.88 12.19
CA PRO A 269 8.89 10.52 12.71
C PRO A 269 7.54 10.31 13.40
N PRO A 270 7.12 9.05 13.63
CA PRO A 270 5.92 8.80 14.43
C PRO A 270 6.19 9.24 15.87
N MET A 271 5.25 10.00 16.45
CA MET A 271 5.41 10.65 17.75
C MET A 271 4.21 10.38 18.64
N LYS A 272 4.46 9.99 19.90
CA LYS A 272 3.46 9.79 20.95
C LYS A 272 3.95 10.40 22.24
N ASN A 273 3.18 11.35 22.79
CA ASN A 273 3.53 12.07 24.03
C ASN A 273 4.92 12.74 24.01
N GLY A 274 5.31 13.32 22.87
CA GLY A 274 6.59 14.03 22.70
C GLY A 274 7.81 13.13 22.57
N LYS A 275 7.63 11.83 22.38
CA LYS A 275 8.70 10.86 22.09
C LYS A 275 8.39 10.11 20.80
N ILE A 276 9.41 9.52 20.19
CA ILE A 276 9.25 8.63 19.04
C ILE A 276 8.37 7.46 19.46
N ASP A 277 7.31 7.22 18.68
CA ASP A 277 6.37 6.13 18.92
C ASP A 277 6.89 4.84 18.30
N MET A 278 7.68 4.09 19.06
CA MET A 278 8.20 2.80 18.62
C MET A 278 7.10 1.75 18.43
N GLU A 279 5.89 1.96 18.96
CA GLU A 279 4.75 1.06 18.70
C GLU A 279 4.33 1.07 17.22
N PHE A 280 4.69 2.12 16.47
CA PHE A 280 4.44 2.18 15.02
C PHE A 280 5.24 1.11 14.25
N PHE A 281 6.41 0.74 14.77
CA PHE A 281 7.32 -0.19 14.10
C PHE A 281 7.26 -1.59 14.72
N ALA A 282 7.56 -2.60 13.91
CA ALA A 282 7.89 -3.93 14.35
C ALA A 282 9.19 -3.91 15.18
N PRO A 283 9.60 -5.02 15.83
CA PRO A 283 10.78 -5.04 16.70
C PRO A 283 12.12 -4.66 16.04
N ASP A 284 12.17 -4.58 14.71
CA ASP A 284 13.32 -4.11 13.94
C ASP A 284 13.41 -2.60 13.76
N CYS A 285 12.44 -1.83 14.27
CA CYS A 285 12.37 -0.37 14.13
C CYS A 285 12.16 0.13 12.69
N PHE A 286 11.85 -0.76 11.73
CA PHE A 286 11.79 -0.45 10.31
C PHE A 286 10.41 -0.77 9.71
N HIS A 287 9.96 -2.03 9.84
CA HIS A 287 8.67 -2.44 9.31
C HIS A 287 7.54 -1.90 10.16
N PHE A 288 6.37 -1.76 9.56
CA PHE A 288 5.19 -1.38 10.34
C PHE A 288 4.78 -2.54 11.25
N SER A 289 4.52 -2.24 12.51
CA SER A 289 3.84 -3.17 13.39
C SER A 289 2.40 -3.38 12.92
N GLN A 290 1.67 -4.27 13.58
CA GLN A 290 0.22 -4.35 13.44
C GLN A 290 -0.44 -2.97 13.66
N TYR A 291 0.05 -2.17 14.62
CA TYR A 291 -0.47 -0.82 14.84
C TYR A 291 -0.13 0.12 13.67
N GLY A 292 1.11 0.12 13.19
CA GLY A 292 1.53 0.92 12.04
C GLY A 292 0.71 0.60 10.79
N HIS A 293 0.48 -0.69 10.49
CA HIS A 293 -0.39 -1.12 9.40
C HIS A 293 -1.82 -0.58 9.53
N ALA A 294 -2.44 -0.72 10.71
CA ALA A 294 -3.79 -0.23 10.94
C ALA A 294 -3.89 1.29 10.76
N LEU A 295 -2.90 2.03 11.26
CA LEU A 295 -2.84 3.49 11.15
C LEU A 295 -2.74 3.92 9.68
N VAL A 296 -1.80 3.35 8.94
CA VAL A 296 -1.56 3.65 7.52
C VAL A 296 -2.79 3.30 6.66
N THR A 297 -3.51 2.21 6.96
CA THR A 297 -4.77 1.87 6.27
C THR A 297 -5.77 3.02 6.32
N THR A 298 -5.90 3.72 7.46
CA THR A 298 -6.89 4.79 7.58
C THR A 298 -6.62 5.94 6.60
N TRP A 299 -5.34 6.29 6.41
CA TRP A 299 -4.93 7.32 5.46
C TRP A 299 -5.07 6.86 4.02
N LEU A 300 -4.69 5.61 3.70
CA LEU A 300 -4.91 5.04 2.36
C LEU A 300 -6.39 5.04 2.00
N TRP A 301 -7.27 4.60 2.92
CA TRP A 301 -8.71 4.59 2.71
C TRP A 301 -9.26 6.00 2.45
N LYS A 302 -8.84 6.99 3.25
CA LYS A 302 -9.19 8.39 3.02
C LYS A 302 -8.75 8.84 1.62
N ASN A 303 -7.52 8.55 1.22
CA ASN A 303 -6.95 8.96 -0.06
C ASN A 303 -7.68 8.33 -1.25
N LEU A 304 -8.09 7.06 -1.16
CA LEU A 304 -8.91 6.39 -2.18
C LEU A 304 -10.23 7.13 -2.46
N LEU A 305 -10.79 7.81 -1.46
CA LEU A 305 -12.04 8.56 -1.54
C LEU A 305 -11.86 10.06 -1.83
N GLU A 306 -10.62 10.55 -1.88
CA GLU A 306 -10.33 11.95 -2.20
C GLU A 306 -10.15 12.18 -3.70
N PRO A 307 -10.75 13.25 -4.27
CA PRO A 307 -10.64 13.56 -5.70
C PRO A 307 -9.17 13.66 -6.15
N VAL A 308 -8.85 13.10 -7.32
CA VAL A 308 -7.54 13.29 -7.95
C VAL A 308 -7.31 14.79 -8.18
N GLY A 309 -6.10 15.25 -7.85
CA GLY A 309 -5.73 16.68 -7.81
C GLY A 309 -5.93 17.34 -6.43
N SER A 310 -6.69 16.72 -5.54
CA SER A 310 -6.97 17.21 -4.18
C SER A 310 -6.76 16.13 -3.11
N LYS A 311 -6.01 15.08 -3.43
CA LYS A 311 -5.64 14.02 -2.48
C LYS A 311 -4.69 14.57 -1.42
N THR A 312 -4.89 14.14 -0.17
CA THR A 312 -3.98 14.41 0.94
C THR A 312 -2.58 13.93 0.57
N THR A 313 -1.58 14.82 0.67
CA THR A 313 -0.15 14.49 0.47
C THR A 313 0.63 14.39 1.77
N LYS A 314 0.18 15.10 2.82
CA LYS A 314 0.69 15.00 4.19
C LYS A 314 -0.35 14.28 5.07
N GLY A 315 -0.26 12.97 5.12
CA GLY A 315 -0.95 12.16 6.14
C GLY A 315 -0.28 12.32 7.51
N SER A 316 -0.52 11.36 8.38
CA SER A 316 0.15 11.26 9.68
C SER A 316 0.54 9.81 9.92
N ILE A 317 1.71 9.58 10.51
CA ILE A 317 2.14 8.28 11.04
C ILE A 317 2.08 8.24 12.58
N SER A 318 1.59 9.31 13.20
CA SER A 318 1.35 9.42 14.65
C SER A 318 -0.13 9.31 15.01
N GLU A 319 -1.00 9.73 14.08
CA GLU A 319 -2.44 9.82 14.31
C GLU A 319 -3.20 9.20 13.13
N PRO A 320 -4.19 8.33 13.39
CA PRO A 320 -4.99 7.74 12.33
C PRO A 320 -5.99 8.77 11.77
N ALA A 321 -6.38 8.60 10.51
CA ALA A 321 -7.44 9.36 9.88
C ALA A 321 -8.82 8.87 10.35
N LEU A 322 -9.20 9.24 11.58
CA LEU A 322 -10.48 8.90 12.20
C LEU A 322 -11.38 10.13 12.39
N PRO A 323 -12.72 9.97 12.28
CA PRO A 323 -13.44 8.75 11.88
C PRO A 323 -13.12 8.34 10.44
N LEU A 324 -13.24 7.04 10.11
CA LEU A 324 -12.98 6.56 8.75
C LEU A 324 -13.83 7.34 7.74
N ALA A 325 -13.19 7.76 6.65
CA ALA A 325 -13.87 8.49 5.58
C ALA A 325 -15.04 7.67 5.02
N CYS A 326 -16.18 8.33 4.82
CA CYS A 326 -17.28 7.75 4.05
C CYS A 326 -17.23 8.26 2.60
N PRO A 327 -17.65 7.43 1.63
CA PRO A 327 -17.85 7.89 0.26
C PRO A 327 -18.79 9.09 0.21
N ASP A 328 -18.48 10.06 -0.66
CA ASP A 328 -19.37 11.20 -0.92
C ASP A 328 -20.68 10.69 -1.54
N PRO A 329 -21.87 10.98 -1.00
CA PRO A 329 -23.14 10.58 -1.62
C PRO A 329 -23.31 11.08 -3.06
N ASN A 330 -22.66 12.19 -3.44
CA ASN A 330 -22.67 12.75 -4.80
C ASN A 330 -21.55 12.19 -5.68
N CYS A 331 -20.57 11.49 -5.09
CA CYS A 331 -19.62 10.70 -5.86
C CYS A 331 -19.11 9.50 -5.06
N PRO A 332 -19.95 8.46 -4.93
CA PRO A 332 -19.70 7.38 -3.99
C PRO A 332 -18.81 6.27 -4.58
N PHE A 333 -17.72 6.64 -5.24
CA PHE A 333 -16.77 5.74 -5.88
C PHE A 333 -15.35 5.98 -5.36
N ILE A 334 -14.46 5.01 -5.58
CA ILE A 334 -13.02 5.28 -5.57
C ILE A 334 -12.75 6.38 -6.60
N ARG A 335 -11.99 7.41 -6.20
CA ARG A 335 -11.78 8.60 -7.03
C ARG A 335 -10.67 8.35 -8.05
N THR A 336 -11.01 8.60 -9.31
CA THR A 336 -10.18 8.39 -10.50
C THR A 336 -10.08 9.68 -11.30
N ASN A 337 -9.18 9.75 -12.28
CA ASN A 337 -9.09 10.92 -13.17
C ASN A 337 -10.45 11.23 -13.85
N LYS A 338 -11.20 10.19 -14.24
CA LYS A 338 -12.47 10.33 -14.96
C LYS A 338 -13.63 10.85 -14.11
N ASN A 339 -13.70 10.47 -12.83
CA ASN A 339 -14.83 10.85 -11.96
C ASN A 339 -14.52 12.03 -11.03
N SER A 340 -13.25 12.44 -10.89
CA SER A 340 -12.83 13.45 -9.91
C SER A 340 -13.43 14.84 -10.13
N GLN A 341 -13.53 15.27 -11.39
CA GLN A 341 -14.13 16.57 -11.74
C GLN A 341 -15.66 16.53 -11.81
N ASP A 342 -16.21 15.50 -12.44
CA ASP A 342 -17.65 15.31 -12.61
C ASP A 342 -17.98 13.83 -12.48
N CYS A 343 -18.77 13.51 -11.46
CA CYS A 343 -19.16 12.16 -11.12
C CYS A 343 -20.56 11.80 -11.61
N SER A 344 -21.35 12.79 -12.02
CA SER A 344 -22.78 12.63 -12.36
C SER A 344 -23.00 11.59 -13.47
N LYS A 345 -22.05 11.47 -14.40
CA LYS A 345 -22.08 10.53 -15.53
C LYS A 345 -21.94 9.07 -15.14
N PHE A 346 -21.42 8.78 -13.95
CA PHE A 346 -21.20 7.43 -13.44
C PHE A 346 -22.27 6.99 -12.44
N ILE A 347 -23.13 7.92 -12.03
CA ILE A 347 -24.26 7.63 -11.13
C ILE A 347 -25.41 7.12 -12.00
N THR A 348 -25.87 5.91 -11.73
CA THR A 348 -27.12 5.43 -12.33
C THR A 348 -28.27 6.13 -11.61
N PRO A 349 -29.23 6.77 -12.31
CA PRO A 349 -30.40 7.35 -11.67
C PRO A 349 -31.13 6.30 -10.84
N ALA A 350 -31.50 6.66 -9.61
CA ALA A 350 -32.19 5.79 -8.66
C ALA A 350 -33.58 5.36 -9.13
#